data_AF-A0A2G9P229-F1
#
_entry.id   AF-A0A2G9P229-F1
#
_cell.length_a   1.000
_cell.length_b   1.000
_cell.length_c   1.000
_cell.angle_alpha   90.00
_cell.angle_beta   90.00
_cell.angle_gamma   90.00
#
_symmetry.space_group_name_H-M   'P 1'
#
loop_
_entity.id
_entity.type
_entity.pdbx_description
1 polymer ?
#
loop_
_entity_poly.entity_id
_entity_poly.type
_entity_poly.pdbx_seq_one_letter_code
_entity_poly.pdbx_strand_id
1 'polypeptide(L)'
;KYIPKGFEVISAGTKPSSEVNPIVLQAMNEISIDMQNQTPKTITQQIISEYEKTVNMECIEKESCPALFLNDVLNWQIHVPKGKPIEQIREIRDQIKV
;
A
#
# COMPACT_ATOMS: atom_id res chain seq x y z
N LYS A 1 -6.85 -7.83 11.01
CA LYS A 1 -8.23 -7.38 11.32
C LYS A 1 -9.24 -7.87 10.28
N TYR A 2 -9.05 -7.55 9.00
CA TYR A 2 -10.01 -7.88 7.93
C TYR A 2 -9.64 -9.13 7.10
N ILE A 3 -8.40 -9.59 7.19
CA ILE A 3 -7.92 -10.69 6.38
C ILE A 3 -8.49 -12.05 6.85
N PRO A 4 -9.04 -12.89 5.94
CA PRO A 4 -9.46 -14.24 6.28
C PRO A 4 -8.27 -15.12 6.71
N LYS A 5 -8.56 -16.23 7.39
CA LYS A 5 -7.52 -17.23 7.68
C LYS A 5 -6.97 -17.82 6.38
N GLY A 6 -5.66 -18.08 6.36
CA GLY A 6 -4.97 -18.70 5.22
C GLY A 6 -4.42 -17.70 4.20
N PHE A 7 -4.52 -16.39 4.45
CA PHE A 7 -3.91 -15.37 3.60
C PHE A 7 -2.76 -14.66 4.32
N GLU A 8 -1.74 -14.31 3.54
CA GLU A 8 -0.62 -13.46 3.95
C GLU A 8 -0.66 -12.14 3.16
N VAL A 9 -0.31 -11.04 3.82
CA VAL A 9 -0.28 -9.71 3.21
C VAL A 9 1.05 -9.03 3.48
N ILE A 10 1.59 -8.42 2.44
CA ILE A 10 2.75 -7.55 2.51
C ILE A 10 2.50 -6.27 1.71
N SER A 11 3.29 -5.25 2.00
CA SER A 11 3.31 -4.00 1.25
C SER A 11 4.75 -3.64 0.89
N ALA A 12 4.98 -3.14 -0.32
CA ALA A 12 6.26 -2.65 -0.79
C ALA A 12 6.06 -1.50 -1.79
N GLY A 13 7.10 -0.69 -1.99
CA GLY A 13 7.10 0.43 -2.94
C GLY A 13 8.30 0.38 -3.87
N THR A 14 8.20 1.03 -5.03
CA THR A 14 9.31 1.20 -5.98
C THR A 14 10.37 2.17 -5.47
N LYS A 15 9.94 3.22 -4.76
CA LYS A 15 10.79 4.24 -4.12
C LYS A 15 10.37 4.40 -2.65
N PRO A 16 10.75 3.46 -1.75
CA PRO A 16 10.36 3.54 -0.35
C PRO A 16 10.96 4.79 0.33
N SER A 17 10.18 5.40 1.23
CA SER A 17 10.66 6.46 2.13
C SER A 17 11.51 5.89 3.27
N SER A 18 12.16 6.75 4.05
CA SER A 18 12.89 6.34 5.26
C SER A 18 11.98 5.80 6.36
N GLU A 19 10.75 6.32 6.43
CA GLU A 19 9.78 5.99 7.48
C GLU A 19 8.35 5.98 6.94
N VAL A 20 7.44 5.38 7.70
CA VAL A 20 6.00 5.43 7.46
C VAL A 20 5.50 6.85 7.75
N ASN A 21 4.64 7.38 6.89
CA ASN A 21 4.07 8.72 7.07
C ASN A 21 3.33 8.83 8.43
N PRO A 22 3.74 9.75 9.34
CA PRO A 22 3.10 9.92 10.64
C PRO A 22 1.60 10.21 10.59
N ILE A 23 1.13 10.91 9.55
CA ILE A 23 -0.29 11.21 9.35
C ILE A 23 -1.07 9.91 9.06
N VAL A 24 -0.46 8.97 8.33
CA VAL A 24 -1.05 7.66 8.08
C VAL A 24 -1.09 6.83 9.36
N LEU A 25 -0.02 6.85 10.17
CA LEU A 25 -0.02 6.19 11.48
C LEU A 25 -1.15 6.72 12.37
N GLN A 26 -1.34 8.05 12.40
CA GLN A 26 -2.44 8.67 13.14
C GLN A 26 -3.81 8.19 12.63
N ALA A 27 -4.07 8.27 11.32
CA ALA A 27 -5.35 7.88 10.74
C ALA A 27 -5.67 6.38 10.91
N MET A 28 -4.66 5.51 10.95
CA MET A 28 -4.86 4.07 11.15
C MET A 28 -5.07 3.72 12.63
N ASN A 29 -4.40 4.43 13.54
CA ASN A 29 -4.61 4.29 14.98
C ASN A 29 -6.05 4.67 15.39
N GLU A 30 -6.66 5.67 14.74
CA GLU A 30 -8.08 6.04 14.97
C GLU A 30 -9.05 4.86 14.82
N ILE A 31 -8.74 3.90 13.95
CA ILE A 31 -9.57 2.71 13.71
C ILE A 31 -8.99 1.44 14.36
N SER A 32 -8.08 1.63 15.33
CA SER A 32 -7.41 0.58 16.09
C SER A 32 -6.59 -0.38 15.22
N ILE A 33 -5.89 0.15 14.20
CA ILE A 33 -4.91 -0.59 13.41
C ILE A 33 -3.54 0.01 13.69
N ASP A 34 -2.74 -0.70 14.48
CA ASP A 34 -1.37 -0.29 14.79
C ASP A 34 -0.42 -0.67 13.64
N MET A 35 0.28 0.33 13.14
CA MET A 35 1.27 0.21 12.07
C MET A 35 2.67 0.67 12.49
N GLN A 36 2.92 0.91 13.79
CA GLN A 36 4.19 1.47 14.26
C GLN A 36 5.40 0.58 13.97
N ASN A 37 5.21 -0.74 13.92
CA ASN A 37 6.27 -1.69 13.61
C ASN A 37 6.44 -1.95 12.09
N GLN A 38 5.72 -1.23 11.24
CA GLN A 38 5.84 -1.35 9.80
C GLN A 38 6.98 -0.46 9.28
N THR A 39 7.71 -0.97 8.30
CA THR A 39 8.81 -0.24 7.65
C THR A 39 8.60 -0.21 6.14
N PRO A 40 8.94 0.90 5.46
CA PRO A 40 8.96 0.93 4.00
C PRO A 40 9.95 -0.11 3.45
N LYS A 41 9.50 -0.89 2.46
CA LYS A 41 10.29 -1.96 1.82
C LYS A 41 10.34 -1.73 0.31
N THR A 42 11.48 -2.05 -0.30
CA THR A 42 11.63 -2.03 -1.75
C THR A 42 10.94 -3.22 -2.38
N ILE A 43 10.15 -2.98 -3.43
CA ILE A 43 9.55 -4.06 -4.21
C ILE A 43 10.59 -4.75 -5.08
N THR A 44 10.60 -6.09 -5.10
CA THR A 44 11.49 -6.90 -5.94
C THR A 44 10.68 -7.88 -6.79
N GLN A 45 11.25 -8.34 -7.90
CA GLN A 45 10.60 -9.36 -8.74
C GLN A 45 10.35 -10.67 -7.98
N GLN A 46 11.26 -11.04 -7.07
CA GLN A 46 11.09 -12.23 -6.23
C GLN A 46 9.85 -12.11 -5.34
N ILE A 47 9.73 -10.99 -4.61
CA ILE A 47 8.55 -10.72 -3.77
C ILE A 47 7.28 -10.80 -4.60
N ILE A 48 7.29 -10.23 -5.79
CA ILE A 48 6.14 -10.27 -6.69
C ILE A 48 5.77 -11.72 -7.09
N SER A 49 6.76 -12.52 -7.46
CA SER A 49 6.54 -13.89 -7.96
C SER A 49 6.05 -14.87 -6.90
N GLU A 50 6.25 -14.56 -5.62
CA GLU A 50 5.82 -15.39 -4.48
C GLU A 50 4.34 -15.22 -4.13
N TYR A 51 3.65 -14.21 -4.68
CA TYR A 51 2.28 -13.85 -4.31
C TYR A 51 1.30 -14.04 -5.46
N GLU A 52 0.15 -14.64 -5.16
CA GLU A 52 -0.89 -14.94 -6.14
C GLU A 52 -1.63 -13.69 -6.65
N LYS A 53 -1.67 -12.62 -5.84
CA LYS A 53 -2.38 -11.38 -6.14
C LYS A 53 -1.53 -10.18 -5.81
N THR A 54 -1.46 -9.25 -6.75
CA THR A 54 -0.79 -7.95 -6.59
C THR A 54 -1.82 -6.85 -6.73
N VAL A 55 -1.88 -5.97 -5.72
CA VAL A 55 -2.73 -4.77 -5.74
C VAL A 55 -1.85 -3.55 -5.94
N ASN A 56 -2.16 -2.75 -6.95
CA ASN A 56 -1.52 -1.46 -7.19
C ASN A 56 -2.48 -0.35 -6.76
N MET A 57 -2.05 0.51 -5.83
CA MET A 57 -2.86 1.64 -5.39
C MET A 57 -2.86 2.75 -6.44
N GLU A 58 -1.69 3.13 -6.97
CA GLU A 58 -1.50 3.86 -8.23
C GLU A 58 0.02 4.01 -8.46
N CYS A 59 0.53 3.58 -9.61
CA CYS A 59 1.96 3.72 -9.94
C CYS A 59 2.10 4.83 -10.97
N ILE A 60 2.70 5.96 -10.58
CA ILE A 60 2.77 7.19 -11.39
C ILE A 60 3.75 7.05 -12.56
N GLU A 61 4.68 6.10 -12.50
CA GLU A 61 5.71 5.91 -13.53
C GLU A 61 5.61 4.51 -14.16
N LYS A 62 5.05 4.45 -15.38
CA LYS A 62 4.99 3.23 -16.20
C LYS A 62 6.37 2.57 -16.41
N GLU A 63 7.43 3.38 -16.42
CA GLU A 63 8.81 2.95 -16.71
C GLU A 63 9.52 2.33 -15.50
N SER A 64 9.01 2.52 -14.27
CA SER A 64 9.69 2.10 -13.04
C SER A 64 8.88 1.13 -12.17
N CYS A 65 7.79 0.57 -12.70
CA CYS A 65 6.89 -0.30 -11.94
C CYS A 65 6.96 -1.76 -12.44
N PRO A 66 7.73 -2.64 -11.78
CA PRO A 66 7.78 -4.06 -12.13
C PRO A 66 6.40 -4.73 -12.10
N ALA A 67 5.49 -4.18 -11.29
CA ALA A 67 4.12 -4.66 -11.19
C ALA A 67 3.33 -4.54 -12.51
N LEU A 68 3.62 -3.56 -13.37
CA LEU A 68 2.87 -3.37 -14.63
C LEU A 68 3.14 -4.47 -15.67
N PHE A 69 4.18 -5.29 -15.48
CA PHE A 69 4.51 -6.42 -16.34
C PHE A 69 3.90 -7.74 -15.85
N LEU A 70 3.09 -7.71 -14.78
CA LEU A 70 2.43 -8.89 -14.25
C LEU A 70 1.02 -9.01 -14.79
N ASN A 71 0.65 -10.23 -15.17
CA ASN A 71 -0.62 -10.51 -15.83
C ASN A 71 -1.85 -10.39 -14.92
N ASP A 72 -1.70 -10.11 -13.62
CA ASP A 72 -2.79 -10.14 -12.63
C ASP A 72 -2.73 -9.01 -11.59
N VAL A 73 -2.39 -7.78 -12.01
CA VAL A 73 -2.42 -6.62 -11.11
C VAL A 73 -3.81 -6.00 -11.04
N LEU A 74 -4.39 -5.98 -9.85
CA LEU A 74 -5.59 -5.20 -9.55
C LEU A 74 -5.19 -3.75 -9.31
N ASN A 75 -5.60 -2.86 -10.20
CA ASN A 75 -5.37 -1.42 -10.04
C ASN A 75 -6.57 -0.79 -9.33
N TRP A 76 -6.36 -0.26 -8.13
CA TRP A 76 -7.42 0.38 -7.34
C TRP A 76 -7.63 1.86 -7.68
N GLN A 77 -6.77 2.46 -8.50
CA GLN A 77 -6.88 3.86 -8.95
C GLN A 77 -7.03 4.86 -7.78
N ILE A 78 -6.30 4.61 -6.69
CA ILE A 78 -6.29 5.44 -5.49
C ILE A 78 -5.09 6.37 -5.52
N HIS A 79 -5.36 7.66 -5.73
CA HIS A 79 -4.32 8.67 -5.78
C HIS A 79 -3.80 9.01 -4.38
N VAL A 80 -2.53 8.68 -4.15
CA VAL A 80 -1.79 9.06 -2.93
C VAL A 80 -0.78 10.17 -3.26
N PRO A 81 -1.20 11.43 -3.44
CA PRO A 81 -0.24 12.52 -3.50
C PRO A 81 0.33 12.71 -2.09
N LYS A 82 1.65 12.59 -1.99
CA LYS A 82 2.39 12.90 -0.76
C LYS A 82 2.00 14.31 -0.29
N GLY A 83 1.81 14.48 1.02
CA GLY A 83 1.52 15.79 1.63
C GLY A 83 0.05 16.18 1.71
N LYS A 84 -0.90 15.24 1.52
CA LYS A 84 -2.32 15.48 1.81
C LYS A 84 -2.58 15.75 3.30
N PRO A 85 -3.59 16.57 3.64
CA PRO A 85 -4.07 16.73 5.01
C PRO A 85 -4.73 15.45 5.53
N ILE A 86 -4.84 15.32 6.86
CA ILE A 86 -5.36 14.11 7.52
C ILE A 86 -6.77 13.73 7.07
N GLU A 87 -7.65 14.70 6.77
CA GLU A 87 -9.02 14.41 6.30
C GLU A 87 -9.03 13.59 5.01
N GLN A 88 -8.17 13.95 4.04
CA GLN A 88 -8.08 13.20 2.79
C GLN A 88 -7.42 11.83 2.97
N ILE A 89 -6.53 11.68 3.96
CA ILE A 89 -5.98 10.37 4.31
C ILE A 89 -7.05 9.47 4.91
N ARG A 90 -7.99 10.01 5.70
CA ARG A 90 -9.15 9.27 6.21
C ARG A 90 -10.08 8.84 5.08
N GLU A 91 -10.38 9.72 4.13
CA GLU A 91 -11.18 9.38 2.94
C GLU A 91 -10.56 8.21 2.16
N ILE A 92 -9.24 8.25 1.92
CA ILE A 92 -8.51 7.17 1.25
C ILE A 92 -8.56 5.86 2.05
N ARG A 93 -8.31 5.93 3.37
CA ARG A 93 -8.41 4.78 4.28
C ARG A 93 -9.79 4.13 4.19
N ASP A 94 -10.84 4.94 4.20
CA ASP A 94 -12.21 4.47 4.20
C ASP A 94 -12.62 3.92 2.83
N GLN A 95 -12.08 4.47 1.72
CA GLN A 95 -12.20 3.89 0.38
C GLN A 95 -11.56 2.49 0.28
N ILE A 96 -10.38 2.29 0.90
CA ILE A 96 -9.66 1.00 0.91
C ILE A 96 -10.39 -0.09 1.72
N LYS A 97 -11.20 0.31 2.72
CA LYS A 97 -11.87 -0.62 3.62
C LYS A 97 -13.05 -1.36 2.97
N VAL A 98 -13.66 -0.76 1.94
CA VAL A 98 -14.90 -1.23 1.28
C VAL A 98 -14.58 -2.32 0.27
#